data_AF-A0A847AR41-F1
#
_entry.id   AF-A0A847AR41-F1
#
_cell.length_a   1.000
_cell.length_b   1.000
_cell.length_c   1.000
_cell.angle_alpha   90.00
_cell.angle_beta   90.00
_cell.angle_gamma   90.00
#
_symmetry.space_group_name_H-M   'P 1'
#
loop_
_entity.id
_entity.type
_entity.pdbx_description
1 polymer ?
#
loop_
_entity_poly.entity_id
_entity_poly.type
_entity_poly.pdbx_seq_one_letter_code
_entity_poly.pdbx_strand_id
1 'polypeptide(L)'
;MILDPAYYFFNIVNSQDFFIPHGRSTTIINQVLLVLATKFNFPLLLCLYIYSASFVLVKLFYFYLANNVLKNKAAGFAIIAISAIGVGESYFRPTSESTIALLNSILLFAWLCYADKKSIWGKWKTAITLLVSCLLVVFGYVSHTIALFSLIFSITFYVILNNRFTSIMPYLLLTFTLILFLYKIFIGNENPEHQSLYENVLESPFSVLKEFGSYYPYGFFRQKIKTLYLPLLSVFFITIVISLRKRKWTHVLFLTLFSISYFFVACISFKEGESNMQMEKIFLPLTMFSAIVYYSAIKNFSTANQSIFTIVGILLILFGINTFKRYTPLYAGRIDAIYELVKIANEQEDRKLIVSQELMDSHFSSYPFVGDWAIGIETLILSTIDKDLKPLTIFVDNGQSNFEEKMDIPDNFMATTFHTSYSYRSLNNNLFRLPEQNYSLWEVDFKQIMKK
;
A
#
# COMPACT_ATOMS: atom_id res chain seq x y z
N MET A 1 5.17 10.36 -8.22
CA MET A 1 6.24 9.41 -7.84
C MET A 1 7.00 10.05 -6.71
N ILE A 2 6.96 9.46 -5.52
CA ILE A 2 7.63 9.99 -4.33
C ILE A 2 8.20 8.77 -3.61
N LEU A 3 9.47 8.79 -3.19
CA LEU A 3 10.17 7.75 -2.45
C LEU A 3 10.12 6.38 -3.16
N ASP A 4 9.58 5.35 -2.50
CA ASP A 4 9.45 3.98 -3.00
C ASP A 4 8.96 3.91 -4.45
N PRO A 5 7.79 4.50 -4.82
CA PRO A 5 7.37 4.56 -6.21
C PRO A 5 8.42 5.07 -7.20
N ALA A 6 9.20 6.10 -6.84
CA ALA A 6 10.26 6.63 -7.71
C ALA A 6 11.41 5.63 -7.85
N TYR A 7 11.84 5.03 -6.74
CA TYR A 7 12.88 3.99 -6.73
C TYR A 7 12.50 2.77 -7.57
N TYR A 8 11.29 2.23 -7.40
CA TYR A 8 10.82 1.09 -8.19
C TYR A 8 10.70 1.44 -9.66
N PHE A 9 10.10 2.60 -9.98
CA PHE A 9 9.97 3.08 -11.34
C PHE A 9 11.32 3.18 -12.04
N PHE A 10 12.29 3.85 -11.40
CA PHE A 10 13.64 4.01 -11.92
C PHE A 10 14.28 2.67 -12.24
N ASN A 11 14.30 1.73 -11.29
CA ASN A 11 14.94 0.44 -11.51
C ASN A 11 14.28 -0.36 -12.66
N ILE A 12 12.95 -0.35 -12.77
CA ILE A 12 12.23 -1.04 -13.85
C ILE A 12 12.53 -0.40 -15.22
N VAL A 13 12.54 0.93 -15.28
CA VAL A 13 12.83 1.66 -16.53
C VAL A 13 14.29 1.49 -16.94
N ASN A 14 15.19 1.51 -15.96
CA ASN A 14 16.61 1.38 -16.18
C ASN A 14 17.00 -0.02 -16.68
N SER A 15 16.50 -1.06 -16.02
CA SER A 15 16.80 -2.46 -16.40
C SER A 15 15.93 -2.97 -17.56
N GLN A 16 14.81 -2.30 -17.85
CA GLN A 16 13.75 -2.79 -18.75
C GLN A 16 13.19 -4.17 -18.36
N ASP A 17 13.28 -4.51 -17.08
CA ASP A 17 12.82 -5.78 -16.53
C ASP A 17 12.11 -5.58 -15.19
N PHE A 18 11.52 -6.65 -14.66
CA PHE A 18 10.90 -6.65 -13.35
C PHE A 18 11.92 -6.33 -12.25
N PHE A 19 11.50 -5.52 -11.28
CA PHE A 19 12.30 -5.17 -10.12
C PHE A 19 11.65 -5.71 -8.85
N ILE A 20 12.28 -6.71 -8.22
CA ILE A 20 11.71 -7.43 -7.07
C ILE A 20 12.61 -7.23 -5.85
N PRO A 21 12.54 -6.06 -5.18
CA PRO A 21 13.34 -5.82 -3.98
C PRO A 21 12.75 -6.58 -2.79
N HIS A 22 13.62 -6.98 -1.85
CA HIS A 22 13.25 -7.59 -0.56
C HIS A 22 12.31 -8.82 -0.67
N GLY A 23 12.40 -9.60 -1.75
CA GLY A 23 11.56 -10.79 -1.95
C GLY A 23 10.08 -10.49 -2.21
N ARG A 24 9.72 -9.24 -2.52
CA ARG A 24 8.35 -8.75 -2.71
C ARG A 24 7.78 -9.11 -4.09
N SER A 25 7.70 -10.41 -4.38
CA SER A 25 7.37 -10.94 -5.70
C SER A 25 6.01 -10.51 -6.26
N THR A 26 5.04 -10.18 -5.40
CA THR A 26 3.69 -9.81 -5.86
C THR A 26 3.62 -8.39 -6.41
N THR A 27 4.66 -7.58 -6.21
CA THR A 27 4.78 -6.25 -6.82
C THR A 27 4.86 -6.33 -8.35
N ILE A 28 5.31 -7.45 -8.92
CA ILE A 28 5.39 -7.74 -10.37
C ILE A 28 4.08 -7.40 -11.07
N ILE A 29 2.92 -7.65 -10.45
CA ILE A 29 1.61 -7.43 -11.06
C ILE A 29 1.40 -5.95 -11.42
N ASN A 30 1.87 -5.03 -10.59
CA ASN A 30 1.80 -3.59 -10.88
C ASN A 30 2.86 -3.14 -11.90
N GLN A 31 3.86 -3.97 -12.18
CA GLN A 31 4.99 -3.64 -13.05
C GLN A 31 4.79 -4.10 -14.49
N VAL A 32 3.93 -5.10 -14.75
CA VAL A 32 3.74 -5.71 -16.09
C VAL A 32 3.57 -4.66 -17.19
N LEU A 33 2.68 -3.69 -17.00
CA LEU A 33 2.41 -2.66 -18.02
C LEU A 33 3.61 -1.73 -18.23
N LEU A 34 4.34 -1.40 -17.16
CA LEU A 34 5.54 -0.56 -17.25
C LEU A 34 6.67 -1.30 -17.98
N VAL A 35 6.92 -2.57 -17.64
CA VAL A 35 7.95 -3.40 -18.30
C VAL A 35 7.66 -3.55 -19.80
N LEU A 36 6.39 -3.71 -20.18
CA LEU A 36 6.02 -3.72 -21.59
C LEU A 36 6.29 -2.36 -22.25
N ALA A 37 5.90 -1.26 -21.61
CA ALA A 37 6.14 0.09 -22.14
C ALA A 37 7.63 0.40 -22.35
N THR A 38 8.49 -0.03 -21.43
CA THR A 38 9.94 0.17 -21.52
C THR A 38 10.56 -0.66 -22.64
N LYS A 39 10.09 -1.91 -22.85
CA LYS A 39 10.51 -2.76 -23.97
C LYS A 39 10.08 -2.22 -25.34
N PHE A 40 8.99 -1.46 -25.40
CA PHE A 40 8.56 -0.74 -26.61
C PHE A 40 9.23 0.63 -26.78
N ASN A 41 10.22 0.98 -25.93
CA ASN A 41 10.93 2.27 -25.97
C ASN A 41 10.00 3.49 -25.88
N PHE A 42 8.94 3.42 -25.07
CA PHE A 42 8.07 4.57 -24.86
C PHE A 42 8.79 5.72 -24.13
N PRO A 43 8.41 6.99 -24.38
CA PRO A 43 8.98 8.14 -23.67
C PRO A 43 8.80 8.02 -22.15
N LEU A 44 9.78 8.52 -21.38
CA LEU A 44 9.80 8.41 -19.91
C LEU A 44 8.50 8.94 -19.25
N LEU A 45 7.97 10.05 -19.73
CA LEU A 45 6.71 10.62 -19.25
C LEU A 45 5.50 9.69 -19.45
N LEU A 46 5.45 8.97 -20.58
CA LEU A 46 4.39 8.00 -20.83
C LEU A 46 4.55 6.76 -19.95
N CYS A 47 5.78 6.27 -19.76
CA CYS A 47 6.09 5.20 -18.81
C CYS A 47 5.61 5.56 -17.41
N LEU A 48 5.83 6.81 -16.97
CA LEU A 48 5.36 7.32 -15.70
C LEU A 48 3.82 7.24 -15.57
N TYR A 49 3.07 7.72 -16.57
CA TYR A 49 1.61 7.62 -16.55
C TYR A 49 1.11 6.17 -16.53
N ILE A 50 1.72 5.30 -17.33
CA ILE A 50 1.39 3.86 -17.36
C ILE A 50 1.63 3.23 -15.99
N TYR A 51 2.75 3.54 -15.34
CA TYR A 51 3.06 3.02 -14.02
C TYR A 51 2.09 3.53 -12.96
N SER A 52 1.71 4.81 -13.00
CA SER A 52 0.70 5.35 -12.08
C SER A 52 -0.67 4.69 -12.29
N ALA A 53 -1.07 4.49 -13.54
CA ALA A 53 -2.34 3.85 -13.89
C ALA A 53 -2.41 2.37 -13.50
N SER A 54 -1.29 1.64 -13.55
CA SER A 54 -1.26 0.19 -13.29
C SER A 54 -1.85 -0.17 -11.91
N PHE A 55 -1.54 0.61 -10.88
CA PHE A 55 -2.06 0.39 -9.53
C PHE A 55 -3.59 0.50 -9.43
N VAL A 56 -4.19 1.42 -10.20
CA VAL A 56 -5.65 1.58 -10.27
C VAL A 56 -6.25 0.46 -11.11
N LEU A 57 -5.62 0.12 -12.23
CA LEU A 57 -6.07 -0.94 -13.14
C LEU A 57 -6.09 -2.30 -12.44
N VAL A 58 -5.12 -2.62 -11.59
CA VAL A 58 -5.13 -3.84 -10.79
C VAL A 58 -6.36 -3.88 -9.87
N LYS A 59 -6.64 -2.80 -9.13
CA LYS A 59 -7.85 -2.73 -8.28
C LYS A 59 -9.14 -2.86 -9.10
N LEU A 60 -9.21 -2.23 -10.27
CA LEU A 60 -10.33 -2.34 -11.19
C LEU A 60 -10.50 -3.76 -11.74
N PHE A 61 -9.41 -4.47 -12.01
CA PHE A 61 -9.43 -5.87 -12.43
C PHE A 61 -10.02 -6.77 -11.33
N TYR A 62 -9.57 -6.61 -10.08
CA TYR A 62 -10.17 -7.33 -8.94
C TYR A 62 -11.66 -7.00 -8.76
N PHE A 63 -12.02 -5.72 -8.91
CA PHE A 63 -13.42 -5.30 -8.85
C PHE A 63 -14.25 -5.97 -9.93
N TYR A 64 -13.76 -5.98 -11.18
CA TYR A 64 -14.42 -6.64 -12.30
C TYR A 64 -14.58 -8.15 -12.07
N LEU A 65 -13.53 -8.84 -11.62
CA LEU A 65 -13.61 -10.27 -11.28
C LEU A 65 -14.65 -10.53 -10.20
N ALA A 66 -14.62 -9.77 -9.10
CA ALA A 66 -15.55 -9.95 -7.99
C ALA A 66 -17.01 -9.64 -8.37
N ASN A 67 -17.24 -8.52 -9.05
CA ASN A 67 -18.58 -8.00 -9.32
C ASN A 67 -19.22 -8.60 -10.58
N ASN A 68 -18.46 -8.76 -11.66
CA ASN A 68 -18.99 -9.16 -12.98
C ASN A 68 -18.83 -10.68 -13.21
N VAL A 69 -17.67 -11.25 -12.89
CA VAL A 69 -17.42 -12.69 -13.09
C VAL A 69 -18.05 -13.51 -11.96
N LEU A 70 -17.73 -13.19 -10.71
CA LEU A 70 -18.19 -13.92 -9.52
C LEU A 70 -19.55 -13.44 -9.00
N LYS A 71 -20.08 -12.34 -9.55
CA LYS A 71 -21.40 -11.77 -9.20
C LYS A 71 -21.56 -11.48 -7.71
N ASN A 72 -20.47 -11.10 -7.04
CA ASN A 72 -20.43 -10.78 -5.62
C ASN A 72 -20.26 -9.26 -5.40
N LYS A 73 -21.41 -8.56 -5.31
CA LYS A 73 -21.45 -7.12 -5.08
C LYS A 73 -20.87 -6.69 -3.72
N ALA A 74 -20.90 -7.57 -2.71
CA ALA A 74 -20.32 -7.27 -1.40
C ALA A 74 -18.80 -7.19 -1.48
N ALA A 75 -18.18 -8.13 -2.20
CA ALA A 75 -16.76 -8.09 -2.50
C ALA A 75 -16.39 -6.88 -3.37
N GLY A 76 -17.20 -6.56 -4.39
CA GLY A 76 -17.01 -5.35 -5.20
C GLY A 76 -17.03 -4.07 -4.35
N PHE A 77 -18.01 -3.92 -3.45
CA PHE A 77 -18.07 -2.79 -2.52
C PHE A 77 -16.84 -2.74 -1.60
N ALA A 78 -16.40 -3.88 -1.06
CA ALA A 78 -15.22 -3.94 -0.20
C ALA A 78 -13.95 -3.49 -0.92
N ILE A 79 -13.76 -3.85 -2.21
CA ILE A 79 -12.61 -3.41 -3.01
C ILE A 79 -12.57 -1.90 -3.17
N ILE A 80 -13.73 -1.28 -3.44
CA ILE A 80 -13.84 0.19 -3.51
C ILE A 80 -13.59 0.80 -2.12
N ALA A 81 -14.18 0.24 -1.08
CA ALA A 81 -14.06 0.73 0.29
C ALA A 81 -12.61 0.73 0.77
N ILE A 82 -11.85 -0.36 0.59
CA ILE A 82 -10.43 -0.39 1.00
C ILE A 82 -9.53 0.55 0.19
N SER A 83 -10.03 1.06 -0.95
CA SER A 83 -9.31 2.02 -1.78
C SER A 83 -9.56 3.48 -1.37
N ALA A 84 -10.54 3.75 -0.50
CA ALA A 84 -10.97 5.11 -0.15
C ALA A 84 -11.18 5.33 1.35
N ILE A 85 -11.77 4.37 2.07
CA ILE A 85 -12.10 4.49 3.50
C ILE A 85 -10.88 4.11 4.35
N GLY A 86 -10.45 5.06 5.19
CA GLY A 86 -9.23 4.89 5.99
C GLY A 86 -7.94 5.11 5.21
N VAL A 87 -8.03 5.70 4.02
CA VAL A 87 -6.89 6.00 3.13
C VAL A 87 -6.73 7.52 3.01
N GLY A 88 -5.57 8.03 3.40
CA GLY A 88 -5.16 9.42 3.29
C GLY A 88 -3.79 9.50 2.62
N GLU A 89 -2.74 9.46 3.42
CA GLU A 89 -1.33 9.47 2.99
C GLU A 89 -0.97 8.22 2.16
N SER A 90 -1.52 7.07 2.54
CA SER A 90 -1.27 5.79 1.85
C SER A 90 -1.78 5.72 0.42
N TYR A 91 -2.62 6.67 0.00
CA TYR A 91 -2.98 6.84 -1.40
C TYR A 91 -1.75 7.14 -2.29
N PHE A 92 -0.79 7.92 -1.77
CA PHE A 92 0.37 8.41 -2.52
C PHE A 92 1.55 7.42 -2.56
N ARG A 93 1.45 6.29 -1.85
CA ARG A 93 2.36 5.13 -1.99
C ARG A 93 1.54 3.92 -2.44
N PRO A 94 1.21 3.85 -3.73
CA PRO A 94 0.33 2.83 -4.27
C PRO A 94 0.97 1.43 -4.29
N THR A 95 2.28 1.34 -4.08
CA THR A 95 3.00 0.09 -3.85
C THR A 95 2.75 -0.41 -2.42
N SER A 96 1.80 -1.35 -2.27
CA SER A 96 1.79 -2.20 -1.08
C SER A 96 1.33 -3.61 -1.39
N GLU A 97 2.16 -4.59 -1.04
CA GLU A 97 1.73 -5.98 -1.10
C GLU A 97 0.55 -6.24 -0.14
N SER A 98 0.45 -5.48 0.95
CA SER A 98 -0.68 -5.58 1.89
C SER A 98 -2.02 -5.28 1.22
N THR A 99 -2.09 -4.35 0.26
CA THR A 99 -3.32 -4.12 -0.50
C THR A 99 -3.65 -5.29 -1.43
N ILE A 100 -2.65 -5.87 -2.10
CA ILE A 100 -2.84 -7.08 -2.94
C ILE A 100 -3.32 -8.26 -2.08
N ALA A 101 -2.76 -8.44 -0.88
CA ALA A 101 -3.22 -9.43 0.08
C ALA A 101 -4.70 -9.25 0.44
N LEU A 102 -5.15 -8.02 0.71
CA LEU A 102 -6.56 -7.74 1.00
C LEU A 102 -7.47 -7.97 -0.21
N LEU A 103 -7.04 -7.56 -1.40
CA LEU A 103 -7.76 -7.83 -2.65
C LEU A 103 -7.94 -9.34 -2.88
N ASN A 104 -6.89 -10.13 -2.63
CA ASN A 104 -6.94 -11.60 -2.70
C ASN A 104 -7.90 -12.20 -1.67
N SER A 105 -7.91 -11.71 -0.44
CA SER A 105 -8.83 -12.18 0.59
C SER A 105 -10.29 -11.86 0.23
N ILE A 106 -10.56 -10.66 -0.29
CA ILE A 106 -11.88 -10.29 -0.80
C ILE A 106 -12.29 -11.18 -1.98
N LEU A 107 -11.36 -11.48 -2.89
CA LEU A 107 -11.60 -12.36 -4.03
C LEU A 107 -11.86 -13.81 -3.59
N LEU A 108 -11.15 -14.29 -2.56
CA LEU A 108 -11.41 -15.59 -1.92
C LEU A 108 -12.83 -15.65 -1.36
N PHE A 109 -13.26 -14.62 -0.62
CA PHE A 109 -14.65 -14.54 -0.15
C PHE A 109 -15.66 -14.57 -1.31
N ALA A 110 -15.37 -13.83 -2.39
CA ALA A 110 -16.21 -13.81 -3.58
C ALA A 110 -16.30 -15.19 -4.24
N TRP A 111 -15.15 -15.87 -4.39
CA TRP A 111 -15.03 -17.19 -4.98
C TRP A 111 -15.80 -18.23 -4.20
N LEU A 112 -15.62 -18.29 -2.88
CA LEU A 112 -16.32 -19.24 -2.01
C LEU A 112 -17.84 -19.08 -2.13
N CYS A 113 -18.35 -17.84 -2.09
CA CYS A 113 -19.78 -17.55 -2.26
C CYS A 113 -20.32 -17.92 -3.66
N TYR A 114 -19.48 -17.79 -4.70
CA TYR A 114 -19.85 -18.10 -6.08
C TYR A 114 -19.87 -19.61 -6.33
N ALA A 115 -18.80 -20.30 -5.92
CA ALA A 115 -18.64 -21.73 -6.04
C ALA A 115 -19.79 -22.47 -5.34
N ASP A 116 -20.20 -22.01 -4.15
CA ASP A 116 -21.28 -22.64 -3.41
C ASP A 116 -22.60 -22.70 -4.20
N LYS A 117 -22.93 -21.61 -4.92
CA LYS A 117 -24.19 -21.49 -5.69
C LYS A 117 -24.21 -22.24 -7.01
N LYS A 118 -23.06 -22.40 -7.68
CA LYS A 118 -23.04 -23.04 -8.99
C LYS A 118 -23.03 -24.57 -8.84
N SER A 119 -24.08 -25.22 -9.35
CA SER A 119 -24.18 -26.67 -9.48
C SER A 119 -23.41 -27.23 -10.70
N ILE A 120 -22.90 -26.34 -11.56
CA ILE A 120 -22.39 -26.64 -12.92
C ILE A 120 -21.17 -27.58 -12.94
N TRP A 121 -20.46 -27.76 -11.83
CA TRP A 121 -19.17 -28.46 -11.81
C TRP A 121 -19.27 -29.95 -11.41
N GLY A 122 -20.49 -30.45 -11.18
CA GLY A 122 -20.76 -31.86 -10.87
C GLY A 122 -19.84 -32.40 -9.76
N LYS A 123 -19.25 -33.59 -9.99
CA LYS A 123 -18.35 -34.27 -9.04
C LYS A 123 -17.02 -33.54 -8.78
N TRP A 124 -16.56 -32.69 -9.70
CA TRP A 124 -15.28 -31.97 -9.58
C TRP A 124 -15.39 -30.65 -8.84
N LYS A 125 -16.62 -30.21 -8.54
CA LYS A 125 -16.91 -28.93 -7.87
C LYS A 125 -16.03 -28.71 -6.64
N THR A 126 -15.99 -29.69 -5.73
CA THR A 126 -15.25 -29.56 -4.46
C THR A 126 -13.76 -29.46 -4.70
N ALA A 127 -13.20 -30.30 -5.58
CA ALA A 127 -11.76 -30.30 -5.89
C ALA A 127 -11.32 -28.97 -6.51
N ILE A 128 -12.08 -28.46 -7.49
CA ILE A 128 -11.77 -27.18 -8.14
C ILE A 128 -11.94 -26.01 -7.18
N THR A 129 -13.00 -26.04 -6.36
CA THR A 129 -13.22 -25.00 -5.33
C THR A 129 -12.06 -24.96 -4.35
N LEU A 130 -11.61 -26.12 -3.87
CA LEU A 130 -10.49 -26.25 -2.96
C LEU A 130 -9.19 -25.79 -3.62
N LEU A 131 -8.88 -26.25 -4.83
CA LEU A 131 -7.67 -25.88 -5.57
C LEU A 131 -7.57 -24.36 -5.74
N VAL A 132 -8.61 -23.73 -6.30
CA VAL A 132 -8.62 -22.27 -6.51
C VAL A 132 -8.56 -21.51 -5.19
N SER A 133 -9.23 -22.01 -4.14
CA SER A 133 -9.16 -21.39 -2.81
C SER A 133 -7.76 -21.49 -2.20
N CYS A 134 -7.09 -22.64 -2.31
CA CYS A 134 -5.71 -22.81 -1.87
C CYS A 134 -4.75 -21.90 -2.63
N LEU A 135 -4.92 -21.76 -3.96
CA LEU A 135 -4.13 -20.83 -4.77
C LEU A 135 -4.33 -19.37 -4.32
N LEU A 136 -5.57 -18.95 -4.06
CA LEU A 136 -5.84 -17.60 -3.55
C LEU A 136 -5.28 -17.38 -2.13
N VAL A 137 -5.33 -18.40 -1.27
CA VAL A 137 -4.72 -18.36 0.07
C VAL A 137 -3.20 -18.23 -0.04
N VAL A 138 -2.53 -19.08 -0.83
CA VAL A 138 -1.08 -19.01 -1.07
C VAL A 138 -0.71 -17.64 -1.64
N PHE A 139 -1.44 -17.17 -2.64
CA PHE A 139 -1.14 -15.91 -3.29
C PHE A 139 -1.35 -14.69 -2.37
N GLY A 140 -2.43 -14.68 -1.58
CA GLY A 140 -2.65 -13.68 -0.54
C GLY A 140 -1.53 -13.69 0.51
N TYR A 141 -1.12 -14.88 0.95
CA TYR A 141 -0.11 -15.05 1.99
C TYR A 141 1.32 -14.70 1.53
N VAL A 142 1.70 -15.08 0.31
CA VAL A 142 2.97 -14.70 -0.33
C VAL A 142 3.02 -13.19 -0.56
N SER A 143 1.88 -12.54 -0.78
CA SER A 143 1.82 -11.08 -0.88
C SER A 143 2.27 -10.44 0.43
N HIS A 144 1.61 -10.76 1.55
CA HIS A 144 1.91 -10.11 2.82
C HIS A 144 1.44 -10.95 4.00
N THR A 145 2.13 -10.91 5.13
CA THR A 145 1.78 -11.69 6.33
C THR A 145 0.47 -11.27 6.99
N ILE A 146 0.14 -9.96 6.93
CA ILE A 146 -1.17 -9.41 7.31
C ILE A 146 -2.35 -10.12 6.62
N ALA A 147 -2.10 -10.81 5.50
CA ALA A 147 -3.12 -11.60 4.80
C ALA A 147 -3.79 -12.61 5.74
N LEU A 148 -3.07 -13.17 6.72
CA LEU A 148 -3.59 -14.17 7.66
C LEU A 148 -4.98 -13.78 8.20
N PHE A 149 -5.08 -12.60 8.81
CA PHE A 149 -6.32 -12.14 9.43
C PHE A 149 -7.41 -11.95 8.38
N SER A 150 -7.09 -11.35 7.25
CA SER A 150 -8.06 -11.14 6.18
C SER A 150 -8.54 -12.43 5.51
N LEU A 151 -7.69 -13.44 5.39
CA LEU A 151 -8.01 -14.77 4.84
C LEU A 151 -8.89 -15.55 5.82
N ILE A 152 -8.51 -15.62 7.10
CA ILE A 152 -9.31 -16.24 8.17
C ILE A 152 -10.68 -15.57 8.24
N PHE A 153 -10.72 -14.24 8.22
CA PHE A 153 -11.98 -13.49 8.20
C PHE A 153 -12.86 -13.89 7.02
N SER A 154 -12.30 -13.93 5.81
CA SER A 154 -13.03 -14.24 4.58
C SER A 154 -13.62 -15.64 4.59
N ILE A 155 -12.83 -16.64 5.02
CA ILE A 155 -13.28 -18.04 5.11
C ILE A 155 -14.35 -18.20 6.20
N THR A 156 -14.13 -17.61 7.39
CA THR A 156 -15.03 -17.76 8.53
C THR A 156 -16.34 -16.99 8.31
N PHE A 157 -16.27 -15.79 7.74
CA PHE A 157 -17.47 -15.03 7.40
C PHE A 157 -18.27 -15.73 6.31
N TYR A 158 -17.63 -16.38 5.33
CA TYR A 158 -18.32 -17.23 4.36
C TYR A 158 -19.11 -18.36 5.06
N VAL A 159 -18.52 -19.02 6.06
CA VAL A 159 -19.18 -20.08 6.85
C VAL A 159 -20.41 -19.53 7.57
N ILE A 160 -20.27 -18.39 8.26
CA ILE A 160 -21.35 -17.74 9.01
C ILE A 160 -22.46 -17.26 8.08
N LEU A 161 -22.11 -16.63 6.95
CA LEU A 161 -23.06 -16.05 6.02
C LEU A 161 -23.93 -17.12 5.34
N ASN A 162 -23.34 -18.27 5.01
CA ASN A 162 -24.01 -19.35 4.27
C ASN A 162 -24.38 -20.56 5.15
N ASN A 163 -24.25 -20.45 6.49
CA ASN A 163 -24.49 -21.53 7.46
C ASN A 163 -23.74 -22.83 7.14
N ARG A 164 -22.48 -22.74 6.69
CA ARG A 164 -21.66 -23.89 6.25
C ARG A 164 -20.86 -24.55 7.39
N PHE A 165 -21.36 -24.52 8.63
CA PHE A 165 -20.67 -25.03 9.82
C PHE A 165 -20.40 -26.55 9.80
N THR A 166 -21.16 -27.31 9.01
CA THR A 166 -20.96 -28.77 8.89
C THR A 166 -20.09 -29.15 7.69
N SER A 167 -19.73 -28.19 6.83
CA SER A 167 -18.90 -28.47 5.66
C SER A 167 -17.45 -28.60 6.08
N ILE A 168 -16.76 -29.66 5.67
CA ILE A 168 -15.34 -29.87 5.97
C ILE A 168 -14.41 -28.87 5.25
N MET A 169 -14.83 -28.37 4.07
CA MET A 169 -13.97 -27.58 3.18
C MET A 169 -13.46 -26.27 3.83
N PRO A 170 -14.29 -25.43 4.48
CA PRO A 170 -13.78 -24.23 5.15
C PRO A 170 -12.77 -24.54 6.26
N TYR A 171 -12.95 -25.65 7.00
CA TYR A 171 -11.99 -26.06 8.02
C TYR A 171 -10.67 -26.49 7.41
N LEU A 172 -10.68 -27.24 6.30
CA LEU A 172 -9.45 -27.55 5.55
C LEU A 172 -8.73 -26.28 5.10
N LEU A 173 -9.46 -25.28 4.61
CA LEU A 173 -8.88 -23.99 4.21
C LEU A 173 -8.33 -23.20 5.40
N LEU A 174 -9.02 -23.19 6.53
CA LEU A 174 -8.52 -22.54 7.76
C LEU A 174 -7.25 -23.23 8.25
N THR A 175 -7.26 -24.56 8.34
CA THR A 175 -6.08 -25.35 8.71
C THR A 175 -4.93 -25.11 7.74
N PHE A 176 -5.19 -25.12 6.43
CA PHE A 176 -4.17 -24.82 5.42
C PHE A 176 -3.59 -23.40 5.58
N THR A 177 -4.45 -22.40 5.80
CA THR A 177 -4.03 -21.01 6.04
C THR A 177 -3.15 -20.90 7.30
N LEU A 178 -3.52 -21.60 8.37
CA LEU A 178 -2.74 -21.66 9.61
C LEU A 178 -1.40 -22.39 9.43
N ILE A 179 -1.38 -23.49 8.67
CA ILE A 179 -0.13 -24.22 8.37
C ILE A 179 0.84 -23.33 7.60
N LEU A 180 0.38 -22.60 6.58
CA LEU A 180 1.23 -21.64 5.85
C LEU A 180 1.77 -20.54 6.76
N PHE A 181 0.94 -20.09 7.72
CA PHE A 181 1.37 -19.13 8.71
C PHE A 181 2.46 -19.67 9.64
N LEU A 182 2.23 -20.83 10.23
CA LEU A 182 3.21 -21.50 11.08
C LEU A 182 4.49 -21.82 10.32
N TYR A 183 4.38 -22.29 9.08
CA TYR A 183 5.53 -22.54 8.20
C TYR A 183 6.40 -21.29 8.06
N LYS A 184 5.80 -20.12 7.81
CA LYS A 184 6.57 -18.87 7.70
C LYS A 184 7.18 -18.43 9.03
N ILE A 185 6.51 -18.66 10.16
CA ILE A 185 7.09 -18.35 11.47
C ILE A 185 8.30 -19.22 11.76
N PHE A 186 8.19 -20.54 11.54
CA PHE A 186 9.25 -21.47 11.90
C PHE A 186 10.44 -21.47 10.94
N ILE A 187 10.25 -21.04 9.69
CA ILE A 187 11.31 -21.05 8.66
C ILE A 187 11.79 -19.64 8.32
N GLY A 188 10.93 -18.62 8.47
CA GLY A 188 11.26 -17.22 8.18
C GLY A 188 12.00 -16.57 9.33
N ASN A 189 13.27 -16.93 9.51
CA ASN A 189 14.12 -16.51 10.63
C ASN A 189 14.59 -15.03 10.64
N GLU A 190 14.08 -14.13 9.78
CA GLU A 190 14.79 -12.85 9.53
C GLU A 190 13.91 -11.60 9.30
N ASN A 191 12.62 -11.58 9.66
CA ASN A 191 11.84 -10.34 9.55
C ASN A 191 11.67 -9.66 10.93
N PRO A 192 12.32 -8.49 11.18
CA PRO A 192 12.26 -7.78 12.47
C PRO A 192 10.82 -7.47 12.91
N GLU A 193 9.93 -7.15 11.97
CA GLU A 193 8.51 -6.87 12.23
C GLU A 193 7.75 -8.04 12.88
N HIS A 194 8.20 -9.28 12.64
CA HIS A 194 7.57 -10.46 13.23
C HIS A 194 8.13 -10.77 14.61
N GLN A 195 9.42 -10.54 14.80
CA GLN A 195 10.09 -10.76 16.07
C GLN A 195 9.50 -9.88 17.19
N SER A 196 9.25 -8.60 16.88
CA SER A 196 8.65 -7.67 17.85
C SER A 196 7.27 -8.11 18.34
N LEU A 197 6.43 -8.72 17.49
CA LEU A 197 5.13 -9.24 17.92
C LEU A 197 5.30 -10.37 18.95
N TYR A 198 6.20 -11.31 18.69
CA TYR A 198 6.40 -12.46 19.58
C TYR A 198 7.05 -12.05 20.89
N GLU A 199 8.08 -11.22 20.85
CA GLU A 199 8.76 -10.71 22.04
C GLU A 199 7.77 -9.95 22.94
N ASN A 200 7.02 -8.99 22.37
CA ASN A 200 6.09 -8.17 23.15
C ASN A 200 4.92 -8.97 23.74
N VAL A 201 4.41 -9.99 23.04
CA VAL A 201 3.24 -10.78 23.52
C VAL A 201 3.66 -11.85 24.53
N LEU A 202 4.80 -12.52 24.31
CA LEU A 202 5.22 -13.65 25.14
C LEU A 202 5.83 -13.22 26.47
N GLU A 203 6.51 -12.07 26.51
CA GLU A 203 7.24 -11.66 27.72
C GLU A 203 6.34 -11.11 28.83
N SER A 204 5.26 -10.37 28.48
CA SER A 204 4.37 -9.80 29.52
C SER A 204 2.98 -9.42 29.00
N PRO A 205 2.06 -10.40 28.83
CA PRO A 205 0.73 -10.15 28.25
C PRO A 205 -0.13 -9.16 29.07
N PHE A 206 0.12 -9.03 30.37
CA PHE A 206 -0.60 -8.07 31.22
C PHE A 206 -0.04 -6.65 31.14
N SER A 207 1.26 -6.48 30.87
CA SER A 207 1.84 -5.14 30.64
C SER A 207 1.26 -4.50 29.39
N VAL A 208 1.01 -5.31 28.36
CA VAL A 208 0.41 -4.88 27.10
C VAL A 208 -0.91 -4.16 27.32
N LEU A 209 -1.77 -4.67 28.20
CA LEU A 209 -3.06 -4.04 28.50
C LEU A 209 -2.91 -2.74 29.30
N LYS A 210 -1.94 -2.67 30.22
CA LYS A 210 -1.69 -1.45 31.03
C LYS A 210 -1.11 -0.32 30.18
N GLU A 211 -0.24 -0.66 29.23
CA GLU A 211 0.45 0.30 28.37
C GLU A 211 -0.30 0.57 27.06
N PHE A 212 -1.39 -0.13 26.75
CA PHE A 212 -2.07 -0.03 25.45
C PHE A 212 -2.40 1.41 25.04
N GLY A 213 -2.75 2.26 26.01
CA GLY A 213 -3.06 3.67 25.78
C GLY A 213 -1.87 4.52 25.33
N SER A 214 -0.63 4.10 25.58
CA SER A 214 0.60 4.77 25.15
C SER A 214 1.13 4.27 23.80
N TYR A 215 0.55 3.21 23.23
CA TYR A 215 1.04 2.64 21.99
C TYR A 215 0.79 3.60 20.83
N TYR A 216 1.80 3.77 19.97
CA TYR A 216 1.71 4.71 18.85
C TYR A 216 0.51 4.44 17.93
N PRO A 217 0.21 3.19 17.50
CA PRO A 217 -0.92 2.94 16.61
C PRO A 217 -2.26 3.29 17.25
N TYR A 218 -2.41 3.11 18.57
CA TYR A 218 -3.60 3.52 19.30
C TYR A 218 -3.74 5.06 19.31
N GLY A 219 -2.65 5.77 19.61
CA GLY A 219 -2.59 7.23 19.55
C GLY A 219 -2.91 7.78 18.16
N PHE A 220 -2.28 7.21 17.13
CA PHE A 220 -2.54 7.52 15.72
C PHE A 220 -4.01 7.30 15.35
N PHE A 221 -4.55 6.13 15.67
CA PHE A 221 -5.96 5.80 15.39
C PHE A 221 -6.88 6.82 16.06
N ARG A 222 -6.69 7.08 17.37
CA ARG A 222 -7.47 8.02 18.16
C ARG A 222 -7.41 9.45 17.59
N GLN A 223 -6.22 9.94 17.26
CA GLN A 223 -6.02 11.29 16.72
C GLN A 223 -6.72 11.45 15.35
N LYS A 224 -6.72 10.39 14.54
CA LYS A 224 -7.29 10.40 13.19
C LYS A 224 -8.74 9.91 13.11
N ILE A 225 -9.43 9.69 14.25
CA ILE A 225 -10.84 9.25 14.26
C ILE A 225 -11.71 10.16 13.41
N LYS A 226 -11.69 11.48 13.64
CA LYS A 226 -12.62 12.41 12.97
C LYS A 226 -12.27 12.67 11.51
N THR A 227 -11.00 12.57 11.16
CA THR A 227 -10.50 12.94 9.83
C THR A 227 -10.39 11.75 8.90
N LEU A 228 -9.95 10.59 9.39
CA LEU A 228 -9.63 9.42 8.57
C LEU A 228 -10.56 8.24 8.84
N TYR A 229 -10.79 7.90 10.11
CA TYR A 229 -11.50 6.66 10.48
C TYR A 229 -13.01 6.83 10.72
N LEU A 230 -13.55 8.04 10.63
CA LEU A 230 -14.98 8.29 10.83
C LEU A 230 -15.85 7.49 9.84
N PRO A 231 -15.52 7.39 8.54
CA PRO A 231 -16.30 6.56 7.63
C PRO A 231 -16.20 5.07 7.95
N LEU A 232 -15.01 4.59 8.34
CA LEU A 232 -14.80 3.21 8.80
C LEU A 232 -15.72 2.89 9.97
N LEU A 233 -15.66 3.71 11.03
CA LEU A 233 -16.48 3.54 12.22
C LEU A 233 -17.97 3.65 11.89
N SER A 234 -18.35 4.54 10.97
CA SER A 234 -19.73 4.67 10.50
C SER A 234 -20.22 3.39 9.81
N VAL A 235 -19.45 2.84 8.86
CA VAL A 235 -19.78 1.55 8.22
C VAL A 235 -19.90 0.46 9.28
N PHE A 236 -18.95 0.38 10.21
CA PHE A 236 -18.95 -0.62 11.29
C PHE A 236 -20.21 -0.54 12.17
N PHE A 237 -20.51 0.63 12.75
CA PHE A 237 -21.67 0.81 13.63
C PHE A 237 -23.00 0.65 12.91
N ILE A 238 -23.14 1.18 11.68
CA ILE A 238 -24.34 0.98 10.86
C ILE A 238 -24.55 -0.52 10.60
N THR A 239 -23.46 -1.25 10.29
CA THR A 239 -23.53 -2.71 10.07
C THR A 239 -24.01 -3.45 11.32
N ILE A 240 -23.49 -3.09 12.49
CA ILE A 240 -23.96 -3.65 13.78
C ILE A 240 -25.44 -3.39 13.96
N VAL A 241 -25.89 -2.14 13.84
CA VAL A 241 -27.31 -1.77 14.03
C VAL A 241 -28.22 -2.54 13.06
N ILE A 242 -27.85 -2.62 11.78
CA ILE A 242 -28.61 -3.37 10.77
C ILE A 242 -28.66 -4.86 11.13
N SER A 243 -27.53 -5.45 11.51
CA SER A 243 -27.44 -6.89 11.81
C SER A 243 -28.20 -7.24 13.08
N LEU A 244 -28.17 -6.39 14.11
CA LEU A 244 -28.98 -6.50 15.33
C LEU A 244 -30.47 -6.45 15.01
N ARG A 245 -30.92 -5.48 14.20
CA ARG A 245 -32.33 -5.38 13.77
C ARG A 245 -32.79 -6.62 12.99
N LYS A 246 -31.90 -7.25 12.23
CA LYS A 246 -32.17 -8.52 11.52
C LYS A 246 -31.96 -9.76 12.38
N ARG A 247 -31.68 -9.61 13.68
CA ARG A 247 -31.39 -10.69 14.64
C ARG A 247 -30.24 -11.60 14.18
N LYS A 248 -29.27 -11.05 13.44
CA LYS A 248 -28.05 -11.73 12.97
C LYS A 248 -26.94 -11.61 14.01
N TRP A 249 -27.19 -12.09 15.22
CA TRP A 249 -26.28 -11.98 16.37
C TRP A 249 -24.88 -12.56 16.09
N THR A 250 -24.82 -13.66 15.33
CA THR A 250 -23.54 -14.26 14.93
C THR A 250 -22.69 -13.34 14.06
N HIS A 251 -23.31 -12.53 13.20
CA HIS A 251 -22.58 -11.57 12.37
C HIS A 251 -22.04 -10.41 13.21
N VAL A 252 -22.82 -9.93 14.17
CA VAL A 252 -22.42 -8.86 15.10
C VAL A 252 -21.27 -9.34 15.99
N LEU A 253 -21.44 -10.49 16.64
CA LEU A 253 -20.42 -11.06 17.51
C LEU A 253 -19.12 -11.29 16.75
N PHE A 254 -19.20 -11.92 15.57
CA PHE A 254 -18.03 -12.20 14.75
C PHE A 254 -17.34 -10.91 14.28
N LEU A 255 -18.08 -9.95 13.71
CA LEU A 255 -17.49 -8.69 13.23
C LEU A 255 -16.82 -7.92 14.38
N THR A 256 -17.49 -7.81 15.54
CA THR A 256 -16.97 -7.09 16.70
C THR A 256 -15.73 -7.76 17.27
N LEU A 257 -15.80 -9.07 17.55
CA LEU A 257 -14.65 -9.80 18.11
C LEU A 257 -13.47 -9.75 17.14
N PHE A 258 -13.68 -10.03 15.85
CA PHE A 258 -12.59 -10.06 14.88
C PHE A 258 -11.95 -8.69 14.67
N SER A 259 -12.75 -7.61 14.65
CA SER A 259 -12.24 -6.24 14.51
C SER A 259 -11.45 -5.81 15.76
N ILE A 260 -11.96 -6.12 16.95
CA ILE A 260 -11.26 -5.82 18.21
C ILE A 260 -9.95 -6.63 18.29
N SER A 261 -9.99 -7.94 18.05
CA SER A 261 -8.80 -8.78 18.06
C SER A 261 -7.75 -8.30 17.06
N TYR A 262 -8.15 -7.98 15.84
CA TYR A 262 -7.23 -7.44 14.84
C TYR A 262 -6.64 -6.09 15.26
N PHE A 263 -7.46 -5.18 15.79
CA PHE A 263 -7.01 -3.88 16.28
C PHE A 263 -5.96 -4.03 17.38
N PHE A 264 -6.18 -4.93 18.34
CA PHE A 264 -5.20 -5.23 19.39
C PHE A 264 -3.90 -5.78 18.80
N VAL A 265 -3.99 -6.78 17.91
CA VAL A 265 -2.79 -7.35 17.27
C VAL A 265 -2.02 -6.27 16.51
N ALA A 266 -2.70 -5.44 15.74
CA ALA A 266 -2.08 -4.33 15.01
C ALA A 266 -1.36 -3.35 15.94
N CYS A 267 -2.00 -2.94 17.04
CA CYS A 267 -1.38 -2.05 18.01
C CYS A 267 -0.16 -2.67 18.70
N ILE A 268 -0.20 -3.97 18.99
CA ILE A 268 0.92 -4.68 19.64
C ILE A 268 2.09 -4.87 18.67
N SER A 269 1.79 -5.31 17.43
CA SER A 269 2.82 -5.57 16.39
C SER A 269 3.64 -4.33 16.09
N PHE A 270 3.02 -3.15 16.14
CA PHE A 270 3.62 -1.87 15.79
C PHE A 270 3.66 -0.92 16.99
N LYS A 271 3.92 -1.43 18.20
CA LYS A 271 3.91 -0.66 19.46
C LYS A 271 4.64 0.68 19.35
N GLU A 272 5.84 0.67 18.76
CA GLU A 272 6.72 1.84 18.59
C GLU A 272 6.24 2.81 17.51
N GLY A 273 5.36 2.34 16.63
CA GLY A 273 4.86 3.10 15.50
C GLY A 273 5.70 2.94 14.24
N GLU A 274 5.18 3.51 13.18
CA GLU A 274 5.79 3.62 11.85
C GLU A 274 5.30 4.92 11.23
N SER A 275 5.76 5.24 10.03
CA SER A 275 5.20 6.35 9.25
C SER A 275 3.65 6.31 9.23
N ASN A 276 3.02 7.49 9.29
CA ASN A 276 1.56 7.64 9.23
C ASN A 276 0.95 6.79 8.10
N MET A 277 1.56 6.86 6.93
CA MET A 277 1.19 6.08 5.75
C MET A 277 1.16 4.56 5.98
N GLN A 278 2.13 4.03 6.72
CA GLN A 278 2.17 2.61 7.06
C GLN A 278 1.09 2.26 8.08
N MET A 279 0.87 3.13 9.08
CA MET A 279 -0.22 2.97 10.04
C MET A 279 -1.59 2.91 9.36
N GLU A 280 -1.86 3.77 8.37
CA GLU A 280 -3.10 3.68 7.59
C GLU A 280 -3.29 2.30 6.96
N LYS A 281 -2.23 1.76 6.32
CA LYS A 281 -2.24 0.43 5.68
C LYS A 281 -2.51 -0.69 6.68
N ILE A 282 -1.94 -0.58 7.88
CA ILE A 282 -2.13 -1.57 8.96
C ILE A 282 -3.60 -1.60 9.41
N PHE A 283 -4.34 -0.50 9.37
CA PHE A 283 -5.76 -0.50 9.77
C PHE A 283 -6.75 -0.81 8.64
N LEU A 284 -6.32 -0.90 7.37
CA LEU A 284 -7.19 -1.22 6.23
C LEU A 284 -7.97 -2.55 6.33
N PRO A 285 -7.49 -3.62 7.00
CA PRO A 285 -8.29 -4.82 7.17
C PRO A 285 -9.61 -4.57 7.93
N LEU A 286 -9.64 -3.59 8.85
CA LEU A 286 -10.89 -3.21 9.52
C LEU A 286 -11.94 -2.66 8.54
N THR A 287 -11.49 -1.90 7.53
CA THR A 287 -12.34 -1.43 6.42
C THR A 287 -12.87 -2.61 5.62
N MET A 288 -12.00 -3.57 5.27
CA MET A 288 -12.41 -4.77 4.57
C MET A 288 -13.49 -5.54 5.34
N PHE A 289 -13.27 -5.79 6.64
CA PHE A 289 -14.20 -6.55 7.48
C PHE A 289 -15.57 -5.88 7.51
N SER A 290 -15.57 -4.59 7.83
CA SER A 290 -16.79 -3.79 7.94
C SER A 290 -17.53 -3.73 6.60
N ALA A 291 -16.83 -3.51 5.49
CA ALA A 291 -17.43 -3.35 4.17
C ALA A 291 -18.09 -4.64 3.65
N ILE A 292 -17.44 -5.80 3.84
CA ILE A 292 -18.00 -7.10 3.43
C ILE A 292 -19.30 -7.39 4.20
N VAL A 293 -19.28 -7.23 5.53
CA VAL A 293 -20.46 -7.51 6.37
C VAL A 293 -21.56 -6.49 6.10
N TYR A 294 -21.21 -5.21 5.95
CA TYR A 294 -22.15 -4.13 5.62
C TYR A 294 -23.00 -4.45 4.39
N TYR A 295 -22.34 -4.72 3.26
CA TYR A 295 -23.07 -4.95 2.02
C TYR A 295 -23.87 -6.26 2.07
N SER A 296 -23.34 -7.28 2.73
CA SER A 296 -24.05 -8.55 2.95
C SER A 296 -25.31 -8.35 3.81
N ALA A 297 -25.24 -7.48 4.82
CA ALA A 297 -26.35 -7.19 5.71
C ALA A 297 -27.48 -6.43 5.02
N ILE A 298 -27.18 -5.57 4.03
CA ILE A 298 -28.23 -4.77 3.35
C ILE A 298 -28.97 -5.51 2.24
N LYS A 299 -28.41 -6.60 1.69
CA LYS A 299 -28.95 -7.32 0.52
C LYS A 299 -30.40 -7.79 0.67
N ASN A 300 -30.84 -8.10 1.89
CA ASN A 300 -32.18 -8.63 2.16
C ASN A 300 -33.19 -7.55 2.63
N PHE A 301 -32.94 -6.27 2.36
CA PHE A 301 -33.92 -5.21 2.59
C PHE A 301 -34.86 -5.05 1.39
N SER A 302 -35.98 -4.34 1.58
CA SER A 302 -36.77 -3.83 0.46
C SER A 302 -35.91 -2.95 -0.45
N THR A 303 -36.25 -2.89 -1.74
CA THR A 303 -35.49 -2.14 -2.76
C THR A 303 -35.24 -0.69 -2.34
N ALA A 304 -36.23 -0.02 -1.74
CA ALA A 304 -36.09 1.35 -1.24
C ALA A 304 -35.04 1.46 -0.13
N ASN A 305 -35.12 0.62 0.90
CA ASN A 305 -34.15 0.62 2.00
C ASN A 305 -32.75 0.21 1.53
N GLN A 306 -32.64 -0.77 0.63
CA GLN A 306 -31.36 -1.14 0.03
C GLN A 306 -30.74 0.03 -0.74
N SER A 307 -31.55 0.81 -1.47
CA SER A 307 -31.07 1.99 -2.20
C SER A 307 -30.56 3.07 -1.24
N ILE A 308 -31.30 3.35 -0.16
CA ILE A 308 -30.88 4.30 0.88
C ILE A 308 -29.52 3.89 1.46
N PHE A 309 -29.36 2.64 1.91
CA PHE A 309 -28.08 2.19 2.44
C PHE A 309 -26.98 2.20 1.37
N THR A 310 -27.29 1.87 0.11
CA THR A 310 -26.31 1.98 -0.98
C THR A 310 -25.84 3.43 -1.15
N ILE A 311 -26.75 4.41 -1.11
CA ILE A 311 -26.41 5.85 -1.15
C ILE A 311 -25.54 6.23 0.04
N VAL A 312 -25.88 5.78 1.25
CA VAL A 312 -25.05 6.00 2.44
C VAL A 312 -23.64 5.43 2.25
N GLY A 313 -23.52 4.21 1.72
CA GLY A 313 -22.22 3.61 1.39
C GLY A 313 -21.41 4.44 0.39
N ILE A 314 -22.07 4.97 -0.66
CA ILE A 314 -21.45 5.87 -1.63
C ILE A 314 -20.97 7.16 -0.95
N LEU A 315 -21.80 7.79 -0.12
CA LEU A 315 -21.42 9.00 0.62
C LEU A 315 -20.20 8.77 1.53
N LEU A 316 -20.09 7.61 2.16
CA LEU A 316 -18.94 7.24 2.99
C LEU A 316 -17.67 7.02 2.15
N ILE A 317 -17.80 6.47 0.94
CA ILE A 317 -16.69 6.37 -0.02
C ILE A 317 -16.26 7.78 -0.49
N LEU A 318 -17.21 8.65 -0.83
CA LEU A 318 -16.92 10.02 -1.24
C LEU A 318 -16.25 10.82 -0.12
N PHE A 319 -16.64 10.60 1.14
CA PHE A 319 -15.92 11.16 2.29
C PHE A 319 -14.47 10.65 2.32
N GLY A 320 -14.25 9.34 2.14
CA GLY A 320 -12.91 8.76 2.06
C GLY A 320 -12.06 9.39 0.94
N ILE A 321 -12.67 9.62 -0.23
CA ILE A 321 -12.02 10.32 -1.35
C ILE A 321 -11.64 11.75 -0.97
N ASN A 322 -12.54 12.46 -0.31
CA ASN A 322 -12.25 13.81 0.20
C ASN A 322 -11.12 13.81 1.25
N THR A 323 -10.89 12.70 1.96
CA THR A 323 -9.77 12.57 2.89
C THR A 323 -8.43 12.62 2.19
N PHE A 324 -8.16 11.76 1.19
CA PHE A 324 -6.87 11.84 0.50
C PHE A 324 -6.72 13.13 -0.32
N LYS A 325 -7.83 13.75 -0.79
CA LYS A 325 -7.79 15.09 -1.40
C LYS A 325 -7.17 16.14 -0.46
N ARG A 326 -7.47 16.07 0.85
CA ARG A 326 -6.86 16.96 1.86
C ARG A 326 -5.35 16.75 2.04
N TYR A 327 -4.86 15.55 1.73
CA TYR A 327 -3.42 15.23 1.77
C TYR A 327 -2.71 15.55 0.45
N THR A 328 -3.43 15.83 -0.63
CA THR A 328 -2.83 16.15 -1.94
C THR A 328 -1.86 17.33 -1.88
N PRO A 329 -2.16 18.46 -1.21
CA PRO A 329 -1.24 19.60 -1.17
C PRO A 329 0.13 19.25 -0.56
N LEU A 330 0.19 18.33 0.41
CA LEU A 330 1.45 17.92 1.01
C LEU A 330 2.38 17.24 -0.01
N TYR A 331 1.85 16.26 -0.75
CA TYR A 331 2.64 15.50 -1.72
C TYR A 331 2.86 16.23 -3.03
N ALA A 332 1.87 17.00 -3.49
CA ALA A 332 2.02 17.88 -4.65
C ALA A 332 3.06 18.97 -4.36
N GLY A 333 2.94 19.65 -3.22
CA GLY A 333 3.90 20.67 -2.80
C GLY A 333 5.33 20.15 -2.68
N ARG A 334 5.53 18.90 -2.21
CA ARG A 334 6.85 18.25 -2.21
C ARG A 334 7.39 18.05 -3.64
N ILE A 335 6.56 17.62 -4.59
CA ILE A 335 6.99 17.45 -5.99
C ILE A 335 7.34 18.81 -6.59
N ASP A 336 6.51 19.83 -6.35
CA ASP A 336 6.72 21.19 -6.84
C ASP A 336 8.02 21.77 -6.28
N ALA A 337 8.27 21.58 -4.98
CA ALA A 337 9.51 21.94 -4.29
C ALA A 337 10.76 21.30 -4.92
N ILE A 338 10.73 20.00 -5.19
CA ILE A 338 11.85 19.31 -5.85
C ILE A 338 12.01 19.79 -7.29
N TYR A 339 10.91 20.04 -7.99
CA TYR A 339 10.97 20.53 -9.36
C TYR A 339 11.54 21.95 -9.44
N GLU A 340 11.20 22.83 -8.50
CA GLU A 340 11.83 24.14 -8.34
C GLU A 340 13.33 24.02 -8.06
N LEU A 341 13.72 23.12 -7.14
CA LEU A 341 15.12 22.81 -6.88
C LEU A 341 15.88 22.38 -8.15
N VAL A 342 15.26 21.50 -8.94
CA VAL A 342 15.82 21.04 -10.22
C VAL A 342 15.97 22.19 -11.22
N LYS A 343 15.03 23.13 -11.29
CA LYS A 343 15.14 24.31 -12.16
C LYS A 343 16.31 25.20 -11.77
N ILE A 344 16.42 25.51 -10.48
CA ILE A 344 17.53 26.32 -9.94
C ILE A 344 18.87 25.64 -10.20
N ALA A 345 18.95 24.32 -9.97
CA ALA A 345 20.14 23.53 -10.27
C ALA A 345 20.49 23.52 -11.77
N ASN A 346 19.50 23.59 -12.66
CA ASN A 346 19.73 23.56 -14.11
C ASN A 346 20.46 24.81 -14.64
N GLU A 347 20.37 25.92 -13.89
CA GLU A 347 21.10 27.16 -14.21
C GLU A 347 22.61 27.04 -14.00
N GLN A 348 23.05 26.05 -13.21
CA GLN A 348 24.46 25.78 -12.97
C GLN A 348 25.11 25.07 -14.16
N GLU A 349 26.44 25.00 -14.20
CA GLU A 349 27.15 24.19 -15.19
C GLU A 349 27.07 22.70 -14.85
N ASP A 350 27.20 22.38 -13.56
CA ASP A 350 27.19 21.03 -13.01
C ASP A 350 25.83 20.33 -13.11
N ARG A 351 25.86 18.99 -13.24
CA ARG A 351 24.68 18.12 -13.33
C ARG A 351 24.61 17.06 -12.22
N LYS A 352 25.66 16.93 -11.42
CA LYS A 352 25.70 16.05 -10.26
C LYS A 352 26.04 16.90 -9.05
N LEU A 353 25.02 17.14 -8.22
CA LEU A 353 25.09 18.06 -7.11
C LEU A 353 24.85 17.32 -5.80
N ILE A 354 25.52 17.75 -4.74
CA ILE A 354 25.24 17.34 -3.36
C ILE A 354 24.77 18.55 -2.57
N VAL A 355 23.67 18.37 -1.84
CA VAL A 355 23.12 19.39 -0.96
C VAL A 355 22.99 18.83 0.45
N SER A 356 23.26 19.65 1.47
CA SER A 356 23.07 19.21 2.85
C SER A 356 21.59 19.15 3.23
N GLN A 357 21.24 18.22 4.12
CA GLN A 357 19.89 18.11 4.67
C GLN A 357 19.45 19.39 5.40
N GLU A 358 20.37 20.06 6.11
CA GLU A 358 20.08 21.33 6.77
C GLU A 358 19.62 22.39 5.77
N LEU A 359 20.25 22.47 4.60
CA LEU A 359 19.88 23.41 3.58
C LEU A 359 18.49 23.08 3.00
N MET A 360 18.22 21.80 2.76
CA MET A 360 16.89 21.31 2.35
C MET A 360 15.81 21.65 3.37
N ASP A 361 16.05 21.41 4.65
CA ASP A 361 15.12 21.70 5.74
C ASP A 361 14.86 23.20 5.89
N SER A 362 15.90 24.02 5.72
CA SER A 362 15.78 25.48 5.79
C SER A 362 14.94 26.04 4.64
N HIS A 363 15.15 25.52 3.42
CA HIS A 363 14.47 25.99 2.22
C HIS A 363 13.02 25.51 2.16
N PHE A 364 12.78 24.25 2.52
CA PHE A 364 11.46 23.62 2.48
C PHE A 364 10.76 23.61 3.83
N SER A 365 11.10 24.48 4.77
CA SER A 365 10.46 24.59 6.09
C SER A 365 8.92 24.67 6.06
N SER A 366 8.33 25.11 4.94
CA SER A 366 6.88 25.16 4.70
C SER A 366 6.24 23.81 4.33
N TYR A 367 7.05 22.85 3.87
CA TYR A 367 6.63 21.50 3.49
C TYR A 367 7.51 20.49 4.22
N PRO A 368 7.00 19.78 5.24
CA PRO A 368 7.81 18.76 5.92
C PRO A 368 8.30 17.78 4.86
N PHE A 369 9.62 17.72 4.66
CA PHE A 369 10.20 16.94 3.58
C PHE A 369 10.02 15.47 3.91
N VAL A 370 8.94 14.88 3.40
CA VAL A 370 8.60 13.48 3.70
C VAL A 370 9.58 12.60 2.93
N GLY A 371 10.67 12.21 3.59
CA GLY A 371 11.73 11.37 3.08
C GLY A 371 12.63 12.06 2.05
N ASP A 372 13.94 11.91 2.26
CA ASP A 372 15.06 12.46 1.51
C ASP A 372 15.79 11.39 0.67
N TRP A 373 15.69 10.13 1.09
CA TRP A 373 16.54 9.05 0.60
C TRP A 373 16.46 8.76 -0.90
N ALA A 374 15.42 9.22 -1.60
CA ALA A 374 15.21 8.97 -3.04
C ALA A 374 15.43 10.20 -3.93
N ILE A 375 15.86 11.35 -3.38
CA ILE A 375 15.91 12.62 -4.13
C ILE A 375 16.81 12.53 -5.36
N GLY A 376 17.94 11.80 -5.31
CA GLY A 376 18.81 11.61 -6.47
C GLY A 376 18.08 11.02 -7.68
N ILE A 377 17.26 10.01 -7.44
CA ILE A 377 16.38 9.42 -8.47
C ILE A 377 15.26 10.37 -8.89
N GLU A 378 14.61 11.02 -7.93
CA GLU A 378 13.46 11.89 -8.21
C GLU A 378 13.87 13.10 -9.07
N THR A 379 14.99 13.73 -8.75
CA THR A 379 15.54 14.87 -9.49
C THR A 379 16.02 14.46 -10.87
N LEU A 380 16.63 13.27 -11.01
CA LEU A 380 16.96 12.70 -12.32
C LEU A 380 15.72 12.48 -13.17
N ILE A 381 14.66 11.88 -12.63
CA ILE A 381 13.43 11.65 -13.40
C ILE A 381 12.80 12.99 -13.79
N LEU A 382 12.65 13.93 -12.85
CA LEU A 382 12.00 15.22 -13.09
C LEU A 382 12.76 16.06 -14.13
N SER A 383 14.09 16.14 -14.03
CA SER A 383 14.92 16.84 -15.03
C SER A 383 14.91 16.18 -16.40
N THR A 384 14.68 14.86 -16.46
CA THR A 384 14.67 14.11 -17.72
C THR A 384 13.33 14.18 -18.46
N ILE A 385 12.20 14.25 -17.73
CA ILE A 385 10.87 14.33 -18.37
C ILE A 385 10.58 15.73 -18.94
N ASP A 386 11.22 16.76 -18.40
CA ASP A 386 11.09 18.14 -18.88
C ASP A 386 12.08 18.37 -20.03
N LYS A 387 11.56 18.78 -21.19
CA LYS A 387 12.37 18.98 -22.39
C LYS A 387 13.22 20.25 -22.35
N ASP A 388 12.85 21.19 -21.49
CA ASP A 388 13.54 22.47 -21.36
C ASP A 388 14.70 22.39 -20.36
N LEU A 389 14.83 21.26 -19.64
CA LEU A 389 15.86 21.03 -18.64
C LEU A 389 16.88 19.99 -19.12
N LYS A 390 18.14 20.19 -18.73
CA LYS A 390 19.18 19.17 -18.88
C LYS A 390 19.04 18.12 -17.78
N PRO A 391 19.20 16.81 -18.06
CA PRO A 391 19.20 15.79 -17.03
C PRO A 391 20.26 16.07 -15.95
N LEU A 392 19.84 16.06 -14.69
CA LEU A 392 20.70 16.28 -13.53
C LEU A 392 20.22 15.46 -12.33
N THR A 393 21.08 15.29 -11.34
CA THR A 393 20.79 14.62 -10.08
C THR A 393 21.27 15.47 -8.92
N ILE A 394 20.46 15.52 -7.88
CA ILE A 394 20.79 16.15 -6.61
C ILE A 394 20.74 15.08 -5.54
N PHE A 395 21.86 14.79 -4.91
CA PHE A 395 21.95 13.89 -3.77
C PHE A 395 21.86 14.71 -2.49
N VAL A 396 21.13 14.21 -1.49
CA VAL A 396 21.06 14.87 -0.19
C VAL A 396 21.97 14.17 0.79
N ASP A 397 22.91 14.93 1.34
CA ASP A 397 23.73 14.50 2.45
C ASP A 397 22.99 14.73 3.77
N ASN A 398 22.65 13.62 4.43
CA ASN A 398 22.00 13.61 5.73
C ASN A 398 22.95 13.18 6.87
N GLY A 399 24.26 13.15 6.62
CA GLY A 399 25.29 12.78 7.58
C GLY A 399 25.39 11.28 7.88
N GLN A 400 24.56 10.43 7.27
CA GLN A 400 24.61 8.98 7.47
C GLN A 400 25.36 8.23 6.36
N SER A 401 25.59 8.85 5.22
CA SER A 401 26.23 8.22 4.06
C SER A 401 27.72 8.56 3.97
N ASN A 402 28.58 7.56 3.76
CA ASN A 402 29.99 7.78 3.34
C ASN A 402 30.03 8.20 1.86
N PHE A 403 29.51 9.38 1.53
CA PHE A 403 29.44 9.87 0.14
C PHE A 403 30.75 10.50 -0.32
N GLU A 404 31.62 10.95 0.58
CA GLU A 404 32.90 11.61 0.27
C GLU A 404 33.77 10.75 -0.66
N GLU A 405 33.93 9.46 -0.34
CA GLU A 405 34.68 8.50 -1.17
C GLU A 405 34.10 8.29 -2.57
N LYS A 406 32.85 8.72 -2.78
CA LYS A 406 32.06 8.47 -3.99
C LYS A 406 31.86 9.72 -4.84
N MET A 407 32.24 10.90 -4.34
CA MET A 407 32.10 12.18 -5.03
C MET A 407 33.06 12.29 -6.21
N ASP A 408 34.29 11.82 -6.01
CA ASP A 408 35.40 11.92 -6.97
C ASP A 408 35.38 10.83 -8.04
N ILE A 409 34.29 10.05 -8.13
CA ILE A 409 34.11 9.01 -9.14
C ILE A 409 33.21 9.57 -10.25
N PRO A 410 33.76 9.97 -11.42
CA PRO A 410 32.96 10.56 -12.49
C PRO A 410 31.86 9.64 -13.01
N ASP A 411 32.07 8.32 -12.88
CA ASP A 411 31.11 7.32 -13.33
C ASP A 411 29.91 7.16 -12.37
N ASN A 412 29.99 7.67 -11.15
CA ASN A 412 29.03 7.33 -10.11
C ASN A 412 27.73 8.14 -10.21
N PHE A 413 26.60 7.46 -9.97
CA PHE A 413 25.28 8.03 -9.75
C PHE A 413 24.80 7.64 -8.35
N MET A 414 24.74 8.64 -7.47
CA MET A 414 24.23 8.54 -6.11
C MET A 414 22.70 8.57 -6.11
N ALA A 415 22.12 7.39 -6.25
CA ALA A 415 20.68 7.23 -6.44
C ALA A 415 19.88 7.30 -5.13
N THR A 416 20.31 6.56 -4.11
CA THR A 416 19.68 6.55 -2.77
C THR A 416 20.71 6.50 -1.64
N THR A 417 20.32 6.78 -0.40
CA THR A 417 21.22 6.75 0.77
C THR A 417 21.70 5.34 1.16
N PHE A 418 20.98 4.29 0.77
CA PHE A 418 21.32 2.89 1.07
C PHE A 418 21.86 2.10 -0.14
N HIS A 419 21.62 2.58 -1.36
CA HIS A 419 22.23 2.09 -2.60
C HIS A 419 22.83 3.29 -3.35
N THR A 420 23.90 3.82 -2.75
CA THR A 420 24.55 5.08 -3.12
C THR A 420 25.36 5.05 -4.41
N SER A 421 25.45 3.92 -5.11
CA SER A 421 26.30 3.82 -6.30
C SER A 421 25.69 2.98 -7.41
N TYR A 422 25.36 3.67 -8.50
CA TYR A 422 25.14 3.09 -9.82
C TYR A 422 26.23 3.64 -10.76
N SER A 423 26.76 2.82 -11.66
CA SER A 423 27.60 3.32 -12.76
C SER A 423 26.70 4.05 -13.78
N TYR A 424 27.07 5.22 -14.31
CA TYR A 424 26.27 5.88 -15.36
C TYR A 424 26.19 4.98 -16.59
N ARG A 425 27.21 4.15 -16.82
CA ARG A 425 27.22 3.18 -17.94
C ARG A 425 26.15 2.10 -17.77
N SER A 426 25.68 1.87 -16.55
CA SER A 426 24.53 1.00 -16.27
C SER A 426 23.18 1.69 -16.44
N LEU A 427 23.17 3.00 -16.71
CA LEU A 427 21.94 3.72 -16.98
C LEU A 427 21.42 3.42 -18.39
N ASN A 428 20.10 3.42 -18.52
CA ASN A 428 19.46 3.39 -19.83
C ASN A 428 19.74 4.71 -20.57
N ASN A 429 20.82 4.75 -21.34
CA ASN A 429 21.32 5.95 -22.04
C ASN A 429 20.31 6.58 -23.02
N ASN A 430 19.27 5.83 -23.42
CA ASN A 430 18.19 6.38 -24.24
C ASN A 430 17.27 7.30 -23.44
N LEU A 431 17.14 7.05 -22.14
CA LEU A 431 16.23 7.75 -21.24
C LEU A 431 17.01 8.67 -20.29
N PHE A 432 18.01 8.16 -19.58
CA PHE A 432 18.78 8.92 -18.59
C PHE A 432 20.15 9.28 -19.15
N ARG A 433 20.37 10.57 -19.41
CA ARG A 433 21.63 11.10 -20.00
C ARG A 433 22.37 11.98 -18.99
N LEU A 434 22.87 11.35 -17.93
CA LEU A 434 23.76 12.01 -16.96
C LEU A 434 25.18 12.09 -17.54
N PRO A 435 25.88 13.23 -17.42
CA PRO A 435 27.27 13.34 -17.86
C PRO A 435 28.25 12.61 -16.94
N GLU A 436 29.39 12.22 -17.50
CA GLU A 436 30.54 11.69 -16.76
C GLU A 436 31.28 12.84 -16.07
N GLN A 437 30.78 13.23 -14.90
CA GLN A 437 31.36 14.27 -14.05
C GLN A 437 31.34 13.83 -12.59
N ASN A 438 32.20 14.45 -11.78
CA ASN A 438 32.17 14.31 -10.33
C ASN A 438 30.93 15.00 -9.75
N TYR A 439 30.57 14.61 -8.53
CA TYR A 439 29.60 15.38 -7.75
C TYR A 439 30.28 16.62 -7.17
N SER A 440 29.64 17.78 -7.32
CA SER A 440 30.06 19.02 -6.65
C SER A 440 29.16 19.34 -5.47
N LEU A 441 29.75 19.92 -4.42
CA LEU A 441 28.98 20.47 -3.30
C LEU A 441 28.23 21.71 -3.78
N TRP A 442 26.95 21.76 -3.49
CA TRP A 442 26.06 22.81 -3.94
C TRP A 442 25.77 23.78 -2.79
N GLU A 443 26.65 24.76 -2.64
CA GLU A 443 26.52 25.83 -1.63
C GLU A 443 25.61 26.96 -2.16
N VAL A 444 24.30 26.74 -2.14
CA VAL A 444 23.33 27.75 -2.58
C VAL A 444 22.73 28.54 -1.43
N ASP A 445 22.81 29.86 -1.51
CA ASP A 445 22.00 30.74 -0.68
C ASP A 445 20.58 30.88 -1.27
N PHE A 446 19.69 29.97 -0.90
CA PHE A 446 18.30 29.97 -1.34
C PHE A 446 17.56 31.28 -1.03
N LYS A 447 18.01 32.06 -0.04
CA LYS A 447 17.39 33.37 0.28
C LYS A 447 17.65 34.42 -0.79
N GLN A 448 18.76 34.32 -1.52
CA GLN A 448 19.06 35.23 -2.62
C GLN A 448 18.28 34.89 -3.89
N ILE A 449 18.05 33.60 -4.14
CA ILE A 449 17.34 33.13 -5.33
C ILE A 449 15.86 33.50 -5.27
N MET A 450 15.23 33.36 -4.09
CA MET A 450 13.81 33.70 -3.88
C MET A 450 13.48 35.21 -3.97
N LYS A 451 14.49 36.09 -4.04
CA LYS A 451 14.28 37.54 -4.17
C LYS A 451 14.22 38.03 -5.61
N LYS A 452 14.62 37.19 -6.58
CA LYS A 452 14.55 37.46 -8.01
C LYS A 452 13.26 36.89 -8.57
#